data_AF-A0A7I0JFA7-F1
#
_entry.id   AF-A0A7I0JFA7-F1
#
_cell.length_a   1.000
_cell.length_b   1.000
_cell.length_c   1.000
_cell.angle_alpha   90.00
_cell.angle_beta   90.00
_cell.angle_gamma   90.00
#
_symmetry.space_group_name_H-M   'P 1'
#
loop_
_entity.id
_entity.type
_entity.pdbx_description
1 polymer ?
#
loop_
_entity_poly.entity_id
_entity_poly.type
_entity_poly.pdbx_seq_one_letter_code
_entity_poly.pdbx_strand_id
1 'polypeptide(L)'
;MPFLLAILGVLGAAAFWWYRMKAMNEAAREVADVVGRVQGNIRRKKLRKQAALSPLTAIDNPVVAAATLITAIVSEQGPILPQREAVIREVISGISDGQKKTDEAVVYAKWAAAQIDDTTIVIDKLAPFLRERLDPHEREDLLQMLNRVAKGGEQSLKIPDQRILRLRQKLGFEVN
;
A
#
# COMPACT_ATOMS: atom_id res chain seq x y z
N MET A 1 -8.05 67.00 16.24
CA MET A 1 -8.85 65.91 16.87
C MET A 1 -8.93 64.62 16.01
N PRO A 2 -7.83 63.99 15.54
CA PRO A 2 -7.89 62.69 14.85
C PRO A 2 -7.68 61.46 15.77
N PHE A 3 -7.16 61.65 16.98
CA PHE A 3 -6.83 60.54 17.90
C PHE A 3 -8.07 59.84 18.48
N LEU A 4 -9.18 60.57 18.67
CA LEU A 4 -10.42 59.99 19.18
C LEU A 4 -11.09 59.03 18.18
N LEU A 5 -11.01 59.34 16.88
CA LEU A 5 -11.52 58.46 15.82
C LEU A 5 -10.66 57.21 15.62
N ALA A 6 -9.34 57.34 15.78
CA ALA A 6 -8.42 56.19 15.71
C ALA A 6 -8.67 55.19 16.86
N ILE A 7 -8.91 55.69 18.08
CA ILE A 7 -9.20 54.84 19.25
C ILE A 7 -10.57 54.17 19.10
N LEU A 8 -11.59 54.88 18.61
CA LEU A 8 -12.90 54.29 18.29
C LEU A 8 -12.82 53.24 17.18
N GLY A 9 -11.98 53.43 16.17
CA GLY A 9 -11.74 52.45 15.10
C GLY A 9 -11.10 51.16 15.62
N VAL A 10 -10.10 51.26 16.50
CA VAL A 10 -9.44 50.10 17.11
C VAL A 10 -10.38 49.36 18.06
N LEU A 11 -11.15 50.09 18.88
CA LEU A 11 -12.14 49.49 19.78
C LEU A 11 -13.28 48.82 19.01
N GLY A 12 -13.74 49.41 17.91
CA GLY A 12 -14.74 48.82 17.02
C GLY A 12 -14.25 47.53 16.35
N ALA A 13 -13.02 47.52 15.84
CA ALA A 13 -12.41 46.33 15.23
C ALA A 13 -12.23 45.17 16.23
N ALA A 14 -11.79 45.49 17.46
CA ALA A 14 -11.65 44.51 18.54
C ALA A 14 -13.00 43.94 18.98
N ALA A 15 -14.04 44.78 19.12
CA ALA A 15 -15.38 44.34 19.48
C ALA A 15 -16.01 43.47 18.38
N PHE A 16 -15.79 43.82 17.11
CA PHE A 16 -16.27 43.05 15.97
C PHE A 16 -15.64 41.65 15.90
N TRP A 17 -14.33 41.56 16.11
CA TRP A 17 -13.62 40.27 16.17
C TRP A 17 -14.04 39.44 17.39
N TRP A 18 -14.25 40.07 18.54
CA TRP A 18 -14.73 39.40 19.74
C TRP A 18 -16.14 38.81 19.55
N TYR A 19 -17.05 39.56 18.91
CA TYR A 19 -18.40 39.09 18.62
C TYR A 19 -18.39 37.96 17.57
N ARG A 20 -17.52 38.05 16.55
CA ARG A 20 -17.34 36.99 15.54
C ARG A 20 -16.81 35.68 16.14
N MET A 21 -15.86 35.76 17.07
CA MET A 21 -15.32 34.60 17.78
C MET A 21 -16.35 34.00 18.76
N LYS A 22 -17.15 34.82 19.44
CA LYS A 22 -18.21 34.35 20.33
C LYS A 22 -19.32 33.60 19.58
N ALA A 23 -19.70 34.07 18.39
CA ALA A 23 -20.68 33.39 17.52
C ALA A 23 -20.17 32.02 16.99
N MET A 24 -18.85 31.76 17.01
CA MET A 24 -18.27 30.46 16.65
C MET A 24 -18.14 29.50 17.85
N ASN A 25 -18.23 30.00 19.08
CA ASN A 25 -18.07 29.19 20.30
C ASN A 25 -19.33 28.42 20.71
N GLU A 26 -20.53 28.83 20.28
CA GLU A 26 -21.75 28.05 20.52
C GLU A 26 -21.82 26.78 19.66
N ALA A 27 -21.14 26.74 18.49
CA ALA A 27 -21.04 25.55 17.64
C ALA A 27 -19.86 24.63 18.00
N ALA A 28 -18.96 25.07 18.89
CA ALA A 28 -17.73 24.35 19.20
C ALA A 28 -17.90 23.27 20.30
N ARG A 29 -18.97 23.34 21.11
CA ARG A 29 -19.19 22.37 22.21
C ARG A 29 -19.79 21.05 21.77
N GLU A 30 -20.37 20.95 20.57
CA GLU A 30 -20.94 19.70 20.06
C GLU A 30 -20.00 18.94 19.10
N VAL A 31 -18.94 19.59 18.62
CA VAL A 31 -17.97 18.99 17.67
C VAL A 31 -16.73 18.39 18.39
N ALA A 32 -16.50 18.75 19.66
CA ALA A 32 -15.33 18.30 20.41
C ALA A 32 -15.31 16.78 20.68
N ASP A 33 -16.48 16.14 20.89
CA ASP A 33 -16.55 14.71 21.24
C ASP A 33 -16.50 13.74 20.04
N VAL A 34 -16.62 14.25 18.81
CA VAL A 34 -16.59 13.42 17.59
C VAL A 34 -15.20 13.40 16.92
N VAL A 35 -14.36 14.42 17.13
CA VAL A 35 -13.07 14.56 16.41
C VAL A 35 -11.93 13.76 17.07
N GLY A 36 -11.96 13.52 18.39
CA GLY A 36 -10.88 12.84 19.10
C GLY A 36 -10.65 11.36 18.71
N ARG A 37 -11.73 10.62 18.39
CA ARG A 37 -11.63 9.18 18.07
C ARG A 37 -11.25 8.89 16.61
N VAL A 38 -11.51 9.82 15.69
CA VAL A 38 -11.18 9.65 14.26
C VAL A 38 -9.70 9.95 13.99
N GLN A 39 -9.13 10.97 14.63
CA GLN A 39 -7.73 11.37 14.39
C GLN A 39 -6.72 10.31 14.86
N GLY A 40 -6.98 9.63 15.98
CA GLY A 40 -6.11 8.56 16.48
C GLY A 40 -6.07 7.32 15.59
N ASN A 41 -7.22 6.94 14.99
CA ASN A 41 -7.29 5.83 14.04
C ASN A 41 -6.65 6.18 12.69
N ILE A 42 -6.80 7.42 12.21
CA ILE A 42 -6.11 7.88 11.00
C ILE A 42 -4.59 7.91 11.21
N ARG A 43 -4.11 8.43 12.34
CA ARG A 43 -2.68 8.47 12.66
C ARG A 43 -2.08 7.07 12.81
N ARG A 44 -2.75 6.15 13.53
CA ARG A 44 -2.31 4.75 13.61
C ARG A 44 -2.31 4.04 12.25
N LYS A 45 -3.35 4.25 11.42
CA LYS A 45 -3.38 3.71 10.06
C LYS A 45 -2.25 4.28 9.19
N LYS A 46 -1.94 5.57 9.28
CA LYS A 46 -0.83 6.20 8.54
C LYS A 46 0.53 5.64 8.98
N LEU A 47 0.76 5.48 10.29
CA LEU A 47 1.99 4.90 10.83
C LEU A 47 2.14 3.42 10.43
N ARG A 48 1.07 2.62 10.50
CA ARG A 48 1.08 1.24 10.00
C ARG A 48 1.37 1.17 8.50
N LYS A 49 0.76 2.05 7.70
CA LYS A 49 1.07 2.16 6.26
C LYS A 49 2.54 2.52 6.01
N GLN A 50 3.11 3.44 6.79
CA GLN A 50 4.54 3.78 6.69
C GLN A 50 5.44 2.62 7.11
N ALA A 51 5.09 1.88 8.16
CA ALA A 51 5.82 0.69 8.58
C ALA A 51 5.76 -0.44 7.54
N ALA A 52 4.59 -0.66 6.93
CA ALA A 52 4.38 -1.63 5.86
C ALA A 52 5.18 -1.30 4.57
N LEU A 53 5.48 -0.02 4.35
CA LEU A 53 6.33 0.40 3.23
C LEU A 53 7.81 0.06 3.47
N SER A 54 8.27 -0.02 4.72
CA SER A 54 9.70 -0.23 5.03
C SER A 54 10.28 -1.50 4.38
N PRO A 55 9.64 -2.69 4.52
CA PRO A 55 10.05 -3.88 3.78
C PRO A 55 10.04 -3.66 2.26
N LEU A 56 8.95 -3.12 1.70
CA LEU A 56 8.83 -2.94 0.25
C LEU A 56 9.86 -1.96 -0.33
N THR A 57 10.26 -0.94 0.44
CA THR A 57 11.24 0.06 0.01
C THR A 57 12.68 -0.45 0.04
N ALA A 58 12.95 -1.50 0.82
CA ALA A 58 14.27 -2.13 0.88
C ALA A 58 14.53 -3.08 -0.30
N ILE A 59 13.49 -3.39 -1.09
CA ILE A 59 13.61 -4.27 -2.26
C ILE A 59 14.19 -3.48 -3.44
N ASP A 60 15.37 -3.90 -3.90
CA ASP A 60 16.10 -3.34 -5.04
C ASP A 60 16.30 -4.34 -6.20
N ASN A 61 16.07 -5.63 -5.94
CA ASN A 61 16.20 -6.72 -6.90
C ASN A 61 14.84 -7.12 -7.51
N PRO A 62 14.72 -7.22 -8.85
CA PRO A 62 13.46 -7.59 -9.53
C PRO A 62 12.95 -8.99 -9.15
N VAL A 63 13.83 -9.96 -8.88
CA VAL A 63 13.45 -11.32 -8.44
C VAL A 63 12.80 -11.29 -7.07
N VAL A 64 13.37 -10.53 -6.13
CA VAL A 64 12.81 -10.36 -4.77
C VAL A 64 11.48 -9.61 -4.83
N ALA A 65 11.37 -8.60 -5.70
CA ALA A 65 10.11 -7.89 -5.92
C ALA A 65 9.02 -8.79 -6.51
N ALA A 66 9.35 -9.61 -7.52
CA ALA A 66 8.43 -10.58 -8.10
C ALA A 66 7.97 -11.62 -7.07
N ALA A 67 8.91 -12.20 -6.31
CA ALA A 67 8.60 -13.14 -5.23
C ALA A 67 7.67 -12.52 -4.18
N THR A 68 7.97 -11.29 -3.74
CA THR A 68 7.17 -10.58 -2.74
C THR A 68 5.76 -10.27 -3.25
N LEU A 69 5.66 -9.79 -4.50
CA LEU A 69 4.39 -9.47 -5.13
C LEU A 69 3.49 -10.71 -5.29
N ILE A 70 4.04 -11.81 -5.81
CA ILE A 70 3.32 -13.08 -5.98
C ILE A 70 2.87 -13.59 -4.62
N THR A 71 3.77 -13.63 -3.64
CA THR A 71 3.49 -14.14 -2.29
C THR A 71 2.38 -13.33 -1.63
N ALA A 72 2.41 -11.99 -1.72
CA ALA A 72 1.38 -11.13 -1.13
C ALA A 72 -0.01 -11.33 -1.76
N ILE A 73 -0.08 -11.46 -3.09
CA ILE A 73 -1.36 -11.69 -3.80
C ILE A 73 -1.95 -13.04 -3.42
N VAL A 74 -1.12 -14.06 -3.31
CA VAL A 74 -1.53 -15.42 -2.97
C VAL A 74 -1.95 -15.51 -1.50
N SER A 75 -1.19 -14.88 -0.59
CA SER A 75 -1.52 -14.88 0.85
C SER A 75 -2.82 -14.13 1.18
N GLU A 76 -3.27 -13.23 0.30
CA GLU A 76 -4.58 -12.57 0.44
C GLU A 76 -5.74 -13.58 0.42
N GLN A 77 -5.56 -14.73 -0.24
CA GLN A 77 -6.60 -15.77 -0.34
C GLN A 77 -6.56 -16.79 0.81
N GLY A 78 -5.61 -16.66 1.74
CA GLY A 78 -5.43 -17.56 2.86
C GLY A 78 -3.97 -17.94 3.10
N PRO A 79 -3.71 -18.79 4.11
CA PRO A 79 -2.35 -19.21 4.45
C PRO A 79 -1.68 -19.96 3.30
N ILE A 80 -0.39 -19.69 3.08
CA ILE A 80 0.42 -20.41 2.09
C ILE A 80 0.85 -21.75 2.71
N LEU A 81 0.29 -22.84 2.18
CA LEU A 81 0.64 -24.21 2.57
C LEU A 81 1.95 -24.68 1.91
N PRO A 82 2.65 -25.69 2.47
CA PRO A 82 3.96 -26.14 1.99
C PRO A 82 4.03 -26.46 0.49
N GLN A 83 2.98 -27.05 -0.07
CA GLN A 83 2.91 -27.41 -1.48
C GLN A 83 2.85 -26.17 -2.37
N ARG A 84 2.13 -25.13 -1.95
CA ARG A 84 2.11 -23.86 -2.69
C ARG A 84 3.42 -23.11 -2.53
N GLU A 85 4.03 -23.15 -1.35
CA GLU A 85 5.37 -22.60 -1.15
C GLU A 85 6.40 -23.28 -2.06
N ALA A 86 6.29 -24.61 -2.28
CA ALA A 86 7.13 -25.31 -3.24
C ALA A 86 6.92 -24.80 -4.68
N VAL A 87 5.67 -24.54 -5.09
CA VAL A 87 5.38 -23.93 -6.41
C VAL A 87 5.93 -22.51 -6.50
N ILE A 88 5.81 -21.69 -5.44
CA ILE A 88 6.44 -20.36 -5.38
C ILE A 88 7.95 -20.49 -5.57
N ARG A 89 8.60 -21.42 -4.86
CA ARG A 89 10.04 -21.65 -4.98
C ARG A 89 10.43 -22.11 -6.39
N GLU A 90 9.65 -22.99 -6.98
CA GLU A 90 9.86 -23.47 -8.35
C GLU A 90 9.80 -22.32 -9.35
N VAL A 91 8.75 -21.50 -9.33
CA VAL A 91 8.63 -20.39 -10.30
C VAL A 91 9.72 -19.33 -10.08
N ILE A 92 10.07 -19.02 -8.83
CA ILE A 92 11.14 -18.04 -8.54
C ILE A 92 12.50 -18.60 -8.93
N SER A 93 12.72 -19.91 -8.80
CA SER A 93 13.99 -20.53 -9.22
C SER A 93 14.27 -20.33 -10.71
N GLY A 94 13.23 -20.29 -11.54
CA GLY A 94 13.33 -20.09 -12.99
C GLY A 94 13.80 -18.69 -13.41
N ILE A 95 13.72 -17.70 -12.52
CA ILE A 95 14.14 -16.31 -12.79
C ILE A 95 15.31 -15.85 -11.92
N SER A 96 15.88 -16.75 -11.11
CA SER A 96 16.92 -16.42 -10.14
C SER A 96 18.28 -17.01 -10.52
N ASP A 97 19.36 -16.37 -10.08
CA ASP A 97 20.74 -16.82 -10.30
C ASP A 97 21.15 -17.96 -9.35
N GLY A 98 20.35 -19.02 -9.29
CA GLY A 98 20.61 -20.25 -8.55
C GLY A 98 19.92 -20.35 -7.19
N GLN A 99 19.96 -21.57 -6.64
CA GLN A 99 19.14 -22.00 -5.51
C GLN A 99 19.25 -21.10 -4.27
N LYS A 100 20.45 -20.64 -3.92
CA LYS A 100 20.66 -19.77 -2.76
C LYS A 100 19.89 -18.45 -2.90
N LYS A 101 19.88 -17.86 -4.10
CA LYS A 101 19.17 -16.61 -4.39
C LYS A 101 17.65 -16.83 -4.44
N THR A 102 17.20 -17.97 -4.95
CA THR A 102 15.80 -18.39 -4.81
C THR A 102 15.37 -18.41 -3.35
N ASP A 103 16.15 -19.08 -2.51
CA ASP A 103 15.80 -19.30 -1.11
C ASP A 103 15.75 -17.97 -0.35
N GLU A 104 16.75 -17.10 -0.55
CA GLU A 104 16.78 -15.74 -0.02
C GLU A 104 15.53 -14.94 -0.45
N ALA A 105 15.19 -14.96 -1.75
CA ALA A 105 14.06 -14.22 -2.29
C ALA A 105 12.71 -14.70 -1.73
N VAL A 106 12.50 -16.02 -1.66
CA VAL A 106 11.25 -16.62 -1.15
C VAL A 106 11.11 -16.38 0.36
N VAL A 107 12.18 -16.51 1.13
CA VAL A 107 12.17 -16.23 2.58
C VAL A 107 11.84 -14.77 2.84
N TYR A 108 12.51 -13.85 2.12
CA TYR A 108 12.23 -12.43 2.23
C TYR A 108 10.79 -12.09 1.85
N ALA A 109 10.32 -12.63 0.72
CA ALA A 109 8.96 -12.42 0.23
C ALA A 109 7.89 -12.83 1.25
N LYS A 110 8.05 -14.00 1.88
CA LYS A 110 7.16 -14.48 2.95
C LYS A 110 7.16 -13.54 4.15
N TRP A 111 8.33 -13.12 4.60
CA TRP A 111 8.45 -12.18 5.71
C TRP A 111 7.81 -10.83 5.37
N ALA A 112 8.13 -10.25 4.21
CA ALA A 112 7.63 -8.96 3.78
C ALA A 112 6.10 -8.97 3.57
N ALA A 113 5.55 -10.00 2.92
CA ALA A 113 4.12 -10.16 2.75
C ALA A 113 3.38 -10.26 4.10
N ALA A 114 3.96 -10.95 5.10
CA ALA A 114 3.38 -11.05 6.43
C ALA A 114 3.37 -9.73 7.22
N GLN A 115 4.18 -8.73 6.82
CA GLN A 115 4.18 -7.40 7.45
C GLN A 115 3.11 -6.46 6.87
N ILE A 116 2.41 -6.87 5.79
CA ILE A 116 1.59 -5.97 4.98
C ILE A 116 0.15 -6.51 4.92
N ASP A 117 -0.77 -5.81 5.57
CA ASP A 117 -2.18 -6.21 5.64
C ASP A 117 -2.95 -5.98 4.33
N ASP A 118 -2.43 -5.17 3.40
CA ASP A 118 -3.12 -4.76 2.17
C ASP A 118 -2.26 -4.99 0.93
N THR A 119 -2.58 -6.05 0.17
CA THR A 119 -1.95 -6.40 -1.10
C THR A 119 -1.97 -5.27 -2.13
N THR A 120 -2.93 -4.34 -2.04
CA THR A 120 -2.98 -3.16 -2.91
C THR A 120 -1.73 -2.30 -2.75
N ILE A 121 -1.20 -2.17 -1.52
CA ILE A 121 0.02 -1.41 -1.25
C ILE A 121 1.22 -2.09 -1.92
N VAL A 122 1.28 -3.42 -1.88
CA VAL A 122 2.34 -4.21 -2.52
C VAL A 122 2.31 -3.99 -4.03
N ILE A 123 1.13 -4.11 -4.65
CA ILE A 123 0.96 -3.86 -6.10
C ILE A 123 1.36 -2.42 -6.45
N ASP A 124 0.84 -1.43 -5.71
CA ASP A 124 1.09 -0.02 -6.01
C ASP A 124 2.57 0.37 -5.88
N LYS A 125 3.34 -0.35 -5.07
CA LYS A 125 4.77 -0.11 -4.87
C LYS A 125 5.65 -0.92 -5.81
N LEU A 126 5.40 -2.23 -5.94
CA LEU A 126 6.30 -3.14 -6.65
C LEU A 126 5.99 -3.25 -8.14
N ALA A 127 4.73 -3.12 -8.57
CA ALA A 127 4.42 -3.23 -9.99
C ALA A 127 5.04 -2.10 -10.83
N PRO A 128 5.04 -0.81 -10.41
CA PRO A 128 5.79 0.23 -11.12
C PRO A 128 7.31 -0.02 -11.14
N PHE A 129 7.87 -0.49 -10.01
CA PHE A 129 9.30 -0.83 -9.90
C PHE A 129 9.69 -1.95 -10.88
N LEU A 130 8.84 -2.97 -11.03
CA LEU A 130 9.01 -4.07 -11.98
C LEU A 130 8.81 -3.59 -13.42
N ARG A 131 7.80 -2.76 -13.69
CA ARG A 131 7.58 -2.18 -15.02
C ARG A 131 8.80 -1.44 -15.54
N GLU A 132 9.52 -0.72 -14.67
CA GLU A 132 10.72 0.03 -15.06
C GLU A 132 11.93 -0.86 -15.35
N ARG A 133 11.95 -2.11 -14.85
CA ARG A 133 13.08 -3.04 -14.96
C ARG A 133 12.85 -4.21 -15.90
N LEU A 134 11.60 -4.58 -16.10
CA LEU A 134 11.20 -5.69 -16.93
C LEU A 134 10.78 -5.21 -18.32
N ASP A 135 11.18 -5.96 -19.34
CA ASP A 135 10.65 -5.80 -20.69
C ASP A 135 9.19 -6.28 -20.80
N PRO A 136 8.48 -5.99 -21.91
CA PRO A 136 7.08 -6.40 -22.07
C PRO A 136 6.82 -7.91 -21.98
N HIS A 137 7.76 -8.75 -22.44
CA HIS A 137 7.63 -10.21 -22.36
C HIS A 137 7.80 -10.70 -20.92
N GLU A 138 8.81 -10.20 -20.21
CA GLU A 138 9.06 -10.53 -18.81
C GLU A 138 7.88 -10.13 -17.89
N ARG A 139 7.16 -9.06 -18.23
CA ARG A 139 5.94 -8.66 -17.50
C ARG A 139 4.81 -9.65 -17.71
N GLU A 140 4.67 -10.22 -18.90
CA GLU A 140 3.68 -11.26 -19.17
C GLU A 140 4.09 -12.56 -18.49
N ASP A 141 5.37 -12.91 -18.50
CA ASP A 141 5.92 -14.05 -17.76
C ASP A 141 5.63 -13.94 -16.26
N LEU A 142 5.77 -12.76 -15.66
CA LEU A 142 5.39 -12.52 -14.27
C LEU A 142 3.90 -12.83 -13.99
N LEU A 143 2.99 -12.47 -14.91
CA LEU A 143 1.57 -12.78 -14.79
C LEU A 143 1.33 -14.29 -14.93
N GLN A 144 2.06 -14.96 -15.82
CA GLN A 144 2.00 -16.41 -15.97
C GLN A 144 2.53 -17.14 -14.72
N MET A 145 3.61 -16.65 -14.11
CA MET A 145 4.14 -17.16 -12.85
C MET A 145 3.10 -17.04 -11.73
N LEU A 146 2.45 -15.88 -11.60
CA LEU A 146 1.35 -15.68 -10.65
C LEU A 146 0.22 -16.68 -10.88
N ASN A 147 -0.18 -16.88 -12.13
CA ASN A 147 -1.23 -17.85 -12.49
C ASN A 147 -0.81 -19.30 -12.17
N ARG A 148 0.45 -19.66 -12.42
CA ARG A 148 1.00 -20.98 -12.08
C ARG A 148 0.97 -21.22 -10.58
N VAL A 149 1.34 -20.23 -9.77
CA VAL A 149 1.25 -20.31 -8.30
C VAL A 149 -0.20 -20.37 -7.81
N ALA A 150 -1.12 -19.63 -8.44
CA ALA A 150 -2.53 -19.66 -8.08
C ALA A 150 -3.16 -21.03 -8.36
N LYS A 151 -2.84 -21.64 -9.51
CA LYS A 151 -3.32 -22.97 -9.90
C LYS A 151 -2.60 -24.11 -9.17
N GLY A 152 -1.34 -23.90 -8.77
CA GLY A 152 -0.54 -24.88 -8.04
C GLY A 152 -0.87 -24.97 -6.55
N GLY A 153 -0.40 -26.04 -5.91
CA GLY A 153 -0.69 -26.37 -4.52
C GLY A 153 -1.86 -27.35 -4.37
N GLU A 154 -2.39 -27.47 -3.15
CA GLU A 154 -3.46 -28.43 -2.84
C GLU A 154 -4.80 -28.08 -3.51
N GLN A 155 -5.12 -26.79 -3.62
CA GLN A 155 -6.34 -26.29 -4.25
C GLN A 155 -6.02 -25.06 -5.11
N SER A 156 -6.68 -24.92 -6.26
CA SER A 156 -6.54 -23.71 -7.06
C SER A 156 -7.17 -22.51 -6.36
N LEU A 157 -6.44 -21.41 -6.29
CA LEU A 157 -6.95 -20.12 -5.82
C LEU A 157 -7.56 -19.34 -6.97
N LYS A 158 -8.67 -18.67 -6.69
CA LYS A 158 -9.24 -17.66 -7.58
C LYS A 158 -8.76 -16.30 -7.12
N ILE A 159 -7.79 -15.73 -7.84
CA ILE A 159 -7.38 -14.34 -7.61
C ILE A 159 -8.51 -13.44 -8.14
N PRO A 160 -9.02 -12.47 -7.36
CA PRO A 160 -10.06 -11.57 -7.81
C PRO A 160 -9.68 -10.83 -9.10
N ASP A 161 -10.60 -10.73 -10.06
CA ASP A 161 -10.33 -10.06 -11.36
C ASP A 161 -9.86 -8.62 -11.18
N GLN A 162 -10.41 -7.90 -10.20
CA GLN A 162 -10.00 -6.54 -9.86
C GLN A 162 -8.51 -6.46 -9.47
N ARG A 163 -7.99 -7.49 -8.80
CA ARG A 163 -6.60 -7.57 -8.35
C ARG A 163 -5.67 -7.78 -9.54
N ILE A 164 -6.04 -8.68 -10.46
CA ILE A 164 -5.32 -8.91 -11.72
C ILE A 164 -5.36 -7.66 -12.60
N LEU A 165 -6.52 -7.02 -12.74
CA LEU A 165 -6.70 -5.83 -13.57
C LEU A 165 -5.81 -4.68 -13.05
N ARG A 166 -5.81 -4.42 -11.74
CA ARG A 166 -4.92 -3.41 -11.15
C ARG A 166 -3.45 -3.74 -11.38
N LEU A 167 -3.07 -5.01 -11.21
CA LEU A 167 -1.69 -5.43 -11.46
C LEU A 167 -1.30 -5.18 -12.93
N ARG A 168 -2.15 -5.55 -13.89
CA ARG A 168 -1.92 -5.28 -15.32
C ARG A 168 -1.78 -3.79 -15.60
N GLN A 169 -2.67 -2.95 -15.07
CA GLN A 169 -2.57 -1.50 -15.21
C GLN A 169 -1.25 -0.95 -14.66
N LYS A 170 -0.82 -1.41 -13.48
CA LYS A 170 0.42 -0.94 -12.85
C LYS A 170 1.69 -1.46 -13.51
N LEU A 171 1.63 -2.64 -14.13
CA LEU A 171 2.68 -3.16 -15.00
C LEU A 171 2.72 -2.47 -16.39
N GLY A 172 1.73 -1.61 -16.69
CA GLY A 172 1.71 -0.82 -17.92
C GLY A 172 1.18 -1.56 -19.14
N PHE A 173 0.35 -2.60 -18.94
CA PHE A 173 -0.41 -3.18 -20.04
C PHE A 173 -1.54 -2.22 -20.47
N GLU A 174 -1.89 -2.25 -21.75
CA GLU A 174 -3.15 -1.69 -22.21
C GLU A 174 -4.30 -2.52 -21.65
N VAL A 175 -5.20 -1.88 -20.92
CA VAL A 175 -6.35 -2.53 -20.30
C VAL A 175 -7.59 -1.87 -20.89
N ASN A 176 -8.29 -2.60 -21.75
CA ASN A 176 -9.55 -2.20 -22.36
C ASN A 176 -10.74 -2.48 -21.43
#